data_AF-A0A107FMV4-F1
#
_entry.id   AF-A0A107FMV4-F1
#
_cell.length_a   1.000
_cell.length_b   1.000
_cell.length_c   1.000
_cell.angle_alpha   90.00
_cell.angle_beta   90.00
_cell.angle_gamma   90.00
#
_symmetry.space_group_name_H-M   'P 1'
#
loop_
_entity.id
_entity.type
_entity.pdbx_description
1 polymer ?
#
loop_
_entity_poly.entity_id
_entity_poly.type
_entity_poly.pdbx_seq_one_letter_code
_entity_poly.pdbx_strand_id
1 'polypeptide(L)'
;MITELQDLQAQLRELNIRLADVKKNERAVYLAAVQEHVALYGITEDELLRAAGFRKSRKRRAPAKYYDPSSGKSWSGHGPRPKWLEGKNLDDFLVERAAKPWWPGEEA
;
A
#
# COMPACT_ATOMS: atom_id res chain seq x y z
N MET A 1 40.04 -48.46 1.50
CA MET A 1 39.53 -47.31 0.70
C MET A 1 38.24 -46.74 1.31
N ILE A 2 38.25 -46.39 2.59
CA ILE A 2 37.12 -45.75 3.30
C ILE A 2 37.46 -44.29 3.65
N THR A 3 38.74 -43.92 3.56
CA THR A 3 39.28 -42.60 3.89
C THR A 3 38.96 -41.55 2.82
N GLU A 4 39.05 -41.89 1.54
CA GLU A 4 38.76 -40.94 0.44
C GLU A 4 37.34 -40.33 0.53
N LEU A 5 36.35 -41.15 0.87
CA LEU A 5 34.98 -40.67 1.07
C LEU A 5 34.88 -39.71 2.26
N GLN A 6 35.58 -40.00 3.36
CA GLN A 6 35.59 -39.17 4.56
C GLN A 6 36.31 -37.84 4.32
N ASP A 7 37.41 -37.86 3.55
CA ASP A 7 38.16 -36.67 3.16
C ASP A 7 37.32 -35.75 2.25
N LEU A 8 36.66 -36.31 1.24
CA LEU A 8 35.73 -35.55 0.38
C LEU A 8 34.57 -34.94 1.19
N GLN A 9 34.04 -35.67 2.18
CA GLN A 9 33.02 -35.14 3.10
C GLN A 9 33.54 -34.02 4.00
N ALA A 10 34.81 -34.06 4.43
CA ALA A 10 35.43 -32.98 5.18
C ALA A 10 35.63 -31.73 4.31
N GLN A 11 36.10 -31.91 3.07
CA GLN A 11 36.27 -30.82 2.10
C GLN A 11 34.93 -30.15 1.77
N LEU A 12 33.86 -30.92 1.58
CA LEU A 12 32.53 -30.37 1.32
C LEU A 12 32.01 -29.52 2.49
N ARG A 13 32.26 -29.96 3.73
CA ARG A 13 31.89 -29.21 4.94
C ARG A 13 32.65 -27.88 5.04
N GLU A 14 33.97 -27.93 4.88
CA GLU A 14 34.82 -26.74 4.87
C GLU A 14 34.39 -25.74 3.80
N LEU A 15 34.12 -26.22 2.58
CA LEU A 15 33.70 -25.38 1.47
C LEU A 15 32.33 -24.74 1.73
N ASN A 16 31.39 -25.48 2.33
CA ASN A 16 30.10 -24.93 2.74
C ASN A 16 30.21 -23.84 3.80
N ILE A 17 31.10 -24.01 4.80
CA ILE A 17 31.35 -23.00 5.82
C ILE A 17 31.88 -21.72 5.17
N ARG A 18 32.91 -21.84 4.32
CA ARG A 18 33.47 -20.70 3.58
C ARG A 18 32.44 -20.01 2.71
N LEU A 19 31.59 -20.79 2.02
CA LEU A 19 30.53 -20.23 1.17
C LEU A 19 29.51 -19.44 1.99
N ALA A 20 29.15 -19.93 3.18
CA ALA A 20 28.27 -19.21 4.09
C ALA A 20 28.91 -17.90 4.60
N ASP A 21 30.18 -17.93 4.97
CA ASP A 21 30.92 -16.74 5.43
C ASP A 21 31.08 -15.70 4.32
N VAL A 22 31.46 -16.11 3.11
CA VAL A 22 31.57 -15.21 1.97
C VAL A 22 30.22 -14.58 1.64
N LYS A 23 29.15 -15.38 1.56
CA LYS A 23 27.79 -14.84 1.33
C LYS A 23 27.37 -13.85 2.40
N LYS A 24 27.70 -14.11 3.68
CA LYS A 24 27.39 -13.20 4.79
C LYS A 24 28.14 -11.87 4.64
N ASN A 25 29.42 -11.94 4.30
CA ASN A 25 30.27 -10.76 4.12
C ASN A 25 29.83 -9.94 2.90
N GLU A 26 29.62 -10.58 1.76
CA GLU A 26 29.11 -9.92 0.54
C GLU A 26 27.75 -9.26 0.82
N ARG A 27 26.82 -9.98 1.47
CA ARG A 27 25.53 -9.41 1.86
C ARG A 27 25.69 -8.18 2.74
N ALA A 28 26.62 -8.18 3.69
CA ALA A 28 26.88 -7.03 4.55
C ALA A 28 27.40 -5.83 3.75
N VAL A 29 28.31 -6.06 2.79
CA VAL A 29 28.81 -5.01 1.89
C VAL A 29 27.68 -4.42 1.04
N TYR A 30 26.82 -5.24 0.45
CA TYR A 30 25.67 -4.75 -0.32
C TYR A 30 24.68 -3.98 0.55
N LEU A 31 24.41 -4.44 1.78
CA LEU A 31 23.52 -3.72 2.71
C LEU A 31 24.10 -2.35 3.09
N ALA A 32 25.41 -2.25 3.31
CA ALA A 32 26.07 -0.98 3.58
C ALA A 32 25.95 -0.02 2.37
N ALA A 33 26.15 -0.52 1.15
CA ALA A 33 25.94 0.27 -0.07
C ALA A 33 24.49 0.75 -0.20
N VAL A 34 23.51 -0.12 0.06
CA VAL A 34 22.08 0.30 0.04
C VAL A 34 21.82 1.38 1.09
N GLN A 35 22.34 1.24 2.31
CA GLN A 35 22.20 2.26 3.36
C GLN A 35 22.78 3.61 2.94
N GLU A 36 23.94 3.62 2.29
CA GLU A 36 24.56 4.84 1.75
C GLU A 36 23.66 5.51 0.70
N HIS A 37 23.09 4.74 -0.23
CA HIS A 37 22.19 5.28 -1.25
C HIS A 37 20.88 5.81 -0.64
N VAL A 38 20.32 5.10 0.35
CA VAL A 38 19.14 5.55 1.10
C VAL A 38 19.41 6.90 1.79
N ALA A 39 20.58 7.06 2.40
CA ALA A 39 20.98 8.31 3.04
C ALA A 39 21.23 9.44 2.03
N LEU A 40 21.94 9.15 0.92
CA LEU A 40 22.30 10.14 -0.10
C LEU A 40 21.07 10.76 -0.78
N TYR A 41 20.08 9.94 -1.10
CA TYR A 41 18.87 10.39 -1.80
C TYR A 41 17.72 10.73 -0.84
N GLY A 42 17.92 10.59 0.48
CA GLY A 42 16.89 10.85 1.48
C GLY A 42 15.67 9.92 1.36
N ILE A 43 15.89 8.66 0.95
CA ILE A 43 14.81 7.68 0.76
C ILE A 43 14.19 7.38 2.13
N THR A 44 12.88 7.54 2.23
CA THR A 44 12.17 7.26 3.48
C THR A 44 11.91 5.76 3.65
N GLU A 45 11.73 5.32 4.91
CA GLU A 45 11.35 3.93 5.21
C GLU A 45 10.06 3.52 4.47
N ASP A 46 9.09 4.43 4.37
CA ASP A 46 7.82 4.14 3.69
C ASP A 46 8.01 3.92 2.18
N GLU A 47 8.87 4.70 1.53
CA GLU A 47 9.22 4.51 0.11
C GLU A 47 9.97 3.20 -0.11
N LEU A 48 10.93 2.87 0.76
CA LEU A 48 11.64 1.59 0.71
C LEU A 48 10.69 0.40 0.86
N LEU A 49 9.79 0.46 1.85
CA LEU A 49 8.79 -0.59 2.10
C LEU A 49 7.77 -0.71 0.97
N ARG A 50 7.42 0.39 0.30
CA ARG A 50 6.57 0.37 -0.90
C ARG A 50 7.28 -0.25 -2.09
N ALA A 51 8.53 0.16 -2.35
CA ALA A 51 9.34 -0.37 -3.45
C ALA A 51 9.60 -1.88 -3.28
N ALA A 52 9.85 -2.33 -2.06
CA ALA A 52 10.03 -3.75 -1.73
C ALA A 52 8.70 -4.54 -1.66
N GLY A 53 7.55 -3.89 -1.87
CA GLY A 53 6.23 -4.54 -1.90
C GLY A 53 5.65 -4.91 -0.53
N PHE A 54 6.32 -4.55 0.57
CA PHE A 54 5.82 -4.76 1.93
C PHE A 54 4.64 -3.83 2.27
N ARG A 55 4.55 -2.66 1.62
CA ARG A 55 3.43 -1.72 1.77
C ARG A 55 2.77 -1.42 0.42
N LYS A 56 1.46 -1.69 0.31
CA LYS A 56 0.67 -1.30 -0.86
C LYS A 56 0.17 0.14 -0.73
N SER A 57 0.14 0.90 -1.82
CA SER A 57 -0.63 2.15 -1.86
C SER A 57 -2.11 1.81 -1.72
N ARG A 58 -2.74 2.32 -0.64
CA ARG A 58 -4.18 2.16 -0.47
C ARG A 58 -4.84 3.09 -1.48
N LYS A 59 -5.54 2.53 -2.48
CA LYS A 59 -6.38 3.34 -3.38
C LYS A 59 -7.33 4.16 -2.51
N ARG A 60 -7.23 5.49 -2.58
CA ARG A 60 -8.14 6.39 -1.85
C ARG A 60 -9.55 6.06 -2.32
N ARG A 61 -10.44 5.66 -1.41
CA ARG A 61 -11.84 5.44 -1.75
C ARG A 61 -12.39 6.77 -2.28
N ALA A 62 -13.14 6.72 -3.38
CA ALA A 62 -13.79 7.91 -3.92
C ALA A 62 -14.60 8.59 -2.80
N PRO A 63 -14.59 9.93 -2.72
CA PRO A 63 -15.38 10.66 -1.73
C PRO A 63 -16.86 10.27 -1.86
N ALA A 64 -17.58 10.24 -0.74
CA ALA A 64 -19.01 9.99 -0.77
C ALA A 64 -19.73 11.16 -1.47
N LYS A 65 -20.46 10.85 -2.54
CA LYS A 65 -21.28 11.84 -3.26
C LYS A 65 -22.65 12.02 -2.58
N TYR A 66 -23.15 10.95 -1.96
CA TYR A 66 -24.44 10.92 -1.28
C TYR A 66 -24.29 10.52 0.19
N TYR A 67 -25.06 11.16 1.08
CA TYR A 67 -25.08 10.91 2.52
C TYR A 67 -26.52 10.94 3.06
N ASP A 68 -26.84 9.98 3.91
CA ASP A 68 -28.12 9.91 4.63
C ASP A 68 -27.96 10.49 6.04
N PRO A 69 -28.57 11.65 6.35
CA PRO A 69 -28.51 12.24 7.70
C PRO A 69 -29.20 11.38 8.76
N SER A 70 -30.18 10.56 8.37
CA SER A 70 -30.97 9.76 9.32
C SER A 70 -30.27 8.47 9.71
N SER A 71 -29.49 7.88 8.80
CA SER A 71 -28.83 6.59 9.03
C SER A 71 -27.29 6.67 9.07
N GLY A 72 -26.71 7.83 8.76
CA GLY A 72 -25.26 8.03 8.69
C GLY A 72 -24.58 7.29 7.53
N LYS A 73 -25.35 6.68 6.62
CA LYS A 73 -24.82 5.90 5.50
C LYS A 73 -24.37 6.81 4.37
N SER A 74 -23.29 6.45 3.70
CA SER A 74 -22.74 7.23 2.58
C SER A 74 -22.49 6.36 1.35
N TRP A 75 -22.60 6.95 0.16
CA TRP A 75 -22.40 6.29 -1.11
C TRP A 75 -21.62 7.18 -2.07
N SER A 76 -20.56 6.65 -2.66
CA SER A 76 -19.69 7.38 -3.59
C SER A 76 -20.31 7.58 -4.98
N GLY A 77 -21.47 6.98 -5.27
CA GLY A 77 -22.06 6.94 -6.61
C GLY A 77 -21.40 5.92 -7.54
N HIS A 78 -20.36 5.21 -7.07
CA HIS A 78 -19.78 4.07 -7.78
C HIS A 78 -20.31 2.74 -7.24
N GLY A 79 -20.67 1.83 -8.14
CA GLY A 79 -21.18 0.50 -7.82
C GLY A 79 -22.71 0.44 -7.69
N PRO A 80 -23.27 -0.68 -7.22
CA PRO A 80 -24.72 -0.85 -7.11
C PRO A 80 -25.33 0.14 -6.11
N ARG A 81 -26.51 0.66 -6.46
CA ARG A 81 -27.26 1.59 -5.61
C ARG A 81 -27.64 0.89 -4.30
N PRO A 82 -27.37 1.51 -3.13
CA PRO A 82 -27.69 0.91 -1.85
C PRO A 82 -29.19 1.00 -1.54
N LYS A 83 -29.71 0.02 -0.78
CA LYS A 83 -31.14 -0.09 -0.39
C LYS A 83 -31.74 1.18 0.22
N TRP A 84 -30.94 1.98 0.93
CA TRP A 84 -31.43 3.22 1.57
C TRP A 84 -31.71 4.35 0.58
N LEU A 85 -31.17 4.27 -0.64
CA LEU A 85 -31.48 5.15 -1.76
C LEU A 85 -32.55 4.55 -2.68
N GLU A 86 -32.88 3.27 -2.59
CA GLU A 86 -33.84 2.63 -3.50
C GLU A 86 -35.21 3.31 -3.40
N GLY A 87 -35.77 3.74 -4.54
CA GLY A 87 -37.05 4.48 -4.60
C GLY A 87 -37.03 5.94 -4.12
N LYS A 88 -35.87 6.50 -3.73
CA LYS A 88 -35.73 7.91 -3.29
C LYS A 88 -35.09 8.80 -4.36
N ASN A 89 -35.32 10.11 -4.29
CA ASN A 89 -34.59 11.06 -5.13
C ASN A 89 -33.14 11.20 -4.65
N LEU A 90 -32.15 11.10 -5.54
CA LEU A 90 -30.73 11.16 -5.16
C LEU A 90 -30.29 12.57 -4.78
N ASP A 91 -30.94 13.60 -5.34
CA ASP A 91 -30.55 14.99 -5.16
C ASP A 91 -30.74 15.46 -3.71
N ASP A 92 -31.68 14.84 -2.98
CA ASP A 92 -31.93 15.11 -1.56
C ASP A 92 -30.79 14.64 -0.64
N PHE A 93 -29.98 13.68 -1.11
CA PHE A 93 -28.90 13.08 -0.34
C PHE A 93 -27.52 13.56 -0.80
N LEU A 94 -27.44 14.52 -1.73
CA LEU A 94 -26.17 14.99 -2.25
C LEU A 94 -25.38 15.77 -1.18
N VAL A 95 -24.14 15.36 -0.90
CA VAL A 95 -23.27 16.00 0.10
C VAL A 95 -22.90 17.42 -0.33
N GLU A 96 -22.67 17.62 -1.62
CA GLU A 96 -22.38 18.92 -2.23
C GLU A 96 -23.69 19.53 -2.77
N ARG A 97 -24.67 19.74 -1.88
CA ARG A 97 -25.88 20.49 -2.24
C ARG A 97 -25.43 21.89 -2.66
N ALA A 98 -25.55 22.21 -3.96
CA ALA A 98 -25.33 23.56 -4.47
C ALA A 98 -26.15 24.52 -3.58
N ALA A 99 -25.45 25.45 -2.92
CA ALA A 99 -26.06 26.36 -1.97
C ALA A 99 -27.24 27.05 -2.65
N LYS A 100 -28.46 26.81 -2.16
CA LYS A 100 -29.65 27.45 -2.71
C LYS A 100 -29.50 28.96 -2.44
N PRO A 101 -29.41 29.80 -3.49
CA PRO A 101 -29.40 31.25 -3.29
C PRO A 101 -30.69 31.62 -2.56
N TRP A 102 -30.56 32.40 -1.50
CA TRP A 102 -31.64 32.72 -0.56
C TRP A 102 -32.68 33.72 -1.11
N TRP A 103 -32.60 34.10 -2.39
CA TRP A 103 -33.45 35.17 -2.95
C TRP A 103 -34.65 34.62 -3.74
N PRO A 104 -35.89 34.96 -3.37
CA PRO A 104 -37.07 34.77 -4.21
C PRO A 104 -37.20 35.99 -5.15
N GLY A 105 -36.93 35.82 -6.44
CA GLY A 105 -37.28 36.83 -7.45
C GLY A 105 -38.73 36.62 -7.89
N GLU A 106 -39.59 37.58 -7.56
CA GLU A 106 -40.99 37.67 -7.98
C GLU A 106 -41.18 37.67 -9.50
N GLU A 107 -42.24 36.96 -9.90
CA GLU A 107 -43.22 37.19 -10.96
C GLU A 107 -42.87 38.01 -12.22
N ALA A 108 -43.17 37.39 -13.37
CA ALA A 108 -43.76 38.06 -14.53
C ALA A 108 -44.96 37.24 -14.99
#